data_AF-M4RL68-F1
#
_entry.id   AF-M4RL68-F1
#
_cell.length_a   1.000
_cell.length_b   1.000
_cell.length_c   1.000
_cell.angle_alpha   90.00
_cell.angle_beta   90.00
_cell.angle_gamma   90.00
#
_symmetry.space_group_name_H-M   'P 1'
#
loop_
_entity.id
_entity.type
_entity.pdbx_description
1 polymer ?
#
loop_
_entity_poly.entity_id
_entity_poly.type
_entity_poly.pdbx_seq_one_letter_code
_entity_poly.pdbx_strand_id
1 'polypeptide(L)'
;MTKNIRIVRYDHRDQGQSARTELVSVDMDTHADDAAALIEALELEPCFFAGNSMGGFIALRLAARRSDLLKGCILLGSSAELEYKLEQFSPLIAGLAAQGTEPFIDTLMYIMFGDDYLADSSRSNEREYWRNYMLKLGTDIARSAHGVIHRDGILKELENNKVPLLVLAGGAGSCV
;
A
#
# COMPACT_ATOMS: atom_id res chain seq x y z
N MET A 1 -24.19 -17.75 13.64
CA MET A 1 -22.83 -18.33 13.68
C MET A 1 -21.83 -17.20 13.56
N THR A 2 -21.14 -16.83 14.63
CA THR A 2 -19.93 -16.00 14.53
C THR A 2 -18.83 -16.87 13.95
N LYS A 3 -18.43 -16.63 12.69
CA LYS A 3 -17.28 -17.33 12.11
C LYS A 3 -16.04 -16.86 12.87
N ASN A 4 -15.28 -17.79 13.46
CA ASN A 4 -13.94 -17.48 13.97
C ASN A 4 -13.03 -17.18 12.78
N ILE A 5 -12.62 -15.92 12.63
CA ILE A 5 -11.68 -15.46 11.60
C ILE A 5 -10.32 -15.26 12.27
N ARG A 6 -9.29 -15.95 11.76
CA ARG A 6 -7.90 -15.64 12.11
C ARG A 6 -7.43 -14.48 11.24
N ILE A 7 -6.97 -13.40 11.87
CA ILE A 7 -6.43 -12.22 11.19
C ILE A 7 -4.93 -12.19 11.43
N VAL A 8 -4.17 -12.10 10.34
CA VAL A 8 -2.71 -11.90 10.35
C VAL A 8 -2.42 -10.55 9.71
N ARG A 9 -1.64 -9.71 10.40
CA ARG A 9 -1.09 -8.46 9.88
C ARG A 9 0.41 -8.55 9.98
N TYR A 10 1.11 -8.08 8.97
CA TYR A 10 2.57 -8.08 8.93
C TYR A 10 3.06 -6.71 8.48
N ASP A 11 4.26 -6.36 8.92
CA ASP A 11 4.95 -5.17 8.44
C ASP A 11 5.68 -5.56 7.15
N HIS A 12 5.51 -4.78 6.09
CA HIS A 12 6.27 -4.97 4.85
C HIS A 12 7.76 -4.81 5.13
N ARG A 13 8.62 -5.48 4.34
CA ARG A 13 10.05 -5.18 4.35
C ARG A 13 10.29 -3.68 4.30
N ASP A 14 11.34 -3.24 4.96
CA ASP A 14 11.70 -1.84 5.07
C ASP A 14 10.66 -0.94 5.79
N GLN A 15 9.67 -1.51 6.46
CA GLN A 15 8.65 -0.80 7.24
C GLN A 15 8.43 -1.45 8.61
N GLY A 16 7.94 -0.66 9.57
CA GLY A 16 7.59 -1.15 10.91
C GLY A 16 8.75 -1.91 11.60
N GLN A 17 8.46 -3.13 12.04
CA GLN A 17 9.41 -4.02 12.72
C GLN A 17 10.12 -5.00 11.76
N SER A 18 9.84 -4.96 10.46
CA SER A 18 10.51 -5.80 9.48
C SER A 18 11.90 -5.28 9.12
N ALA A 19 12.75 -6.16 8.60
CA ALA A 19 14.14 -5.85 8.30
C ALA A 19 14.28 -4.75 7.24
N ARG A 20 15.34 -3.95 7.37
CA ARG A 20 15.74 -2.93 6.38
C ARG A 20 16.53 -3.59 5.26
N THR A 21 16.34 -3.10 4.04
CA THR A 21 16.90 -3.72 2.82
C THR A 21 17.42 -2.66 1.84
N GLU A 22 18.05 -3.12 0.75
CA GLU A 22 18.48 -2.27 -0.37
C GLU A 22 17.27 -1.76 -1.16
N LEU A 23 17.35 -0.54 -1.73
CA LEU A 23 16.21 0.12 -2.40
C LEU A 23 15.61 -0.71 -3.56
N VAL A 24 16.45 -1.38 -4.36
CA VAL A 24 16.00 -2.25 -5.46
C VAL A 24 15.06 -3.35 -4.99
N SER A 25 15.09 -3.68 -3.69
CA SER A 25 14.28 -4.72 -3.10
C SER A 25 13.01 -4.21 -2.42
N VAL A 26 12.63 -2.94 -2.64
CA VAL A 26 11.40 -2.30 -2.12
C VAL A 26 10.37 -2.09 -3.25
N ASP A 27 10.51 -2.82 -4.36
CA ASP A 27 9.53 -2.81 -5.45
C ASP A 27 8.30 -3.68 -5.11
N MET A 28 7.21 -3.49 -5.88
CA MET A 28 5.92 -4.14 -5.59
C MET A 28 5.93 -5.65 -5.87
N ASP A 29 6.79 -6.14 -6.77
CA ASP A 29 6.91 -7.56 -7.10
C ASP A 29 7.61 -8.29 -5.95
N THR A 30 8.71 -7.74 -5.46
CA THR A 30 9.44 -8.23 -4.29
C THR A 30 8.55 -8.24 -3.03
N HIS A 31 7.73 -7.21 -2.84
CA HIS A 31 6.74 -7.20 -1.75
C HIS A 31 5.65 -8.28 -1.91
N ALA A 32 5.29 -8.66 -3.13
CA ALA A 32 4.37 -9.76 -3.39
C ALA A 32 5.01 -11.12 -3.09
N ASP A 33 6.29 -11.30 -3.41
CA ASP A 33 7.02 -12.51 -3.06
C ASP A 33 7.14 -12.69 -1.54
N ASP A 34 7.38 -11.62 -0.78
CA ASP A 34 7.34 -11.66 0.69
C ASP A 34 5.98 -12.12 1.23
N ALA A 35 4.91 -11.56 0.67
CA ALA A 35 3.56 -11.86 1.09
C ALA A 35 3.22 -13.34 0.82
N ALA A 36 3.63 -13.86 -0.34
CA ALA A 36 3.49 -15.26 -0.70
C ALA A 36 4.27 -16.16 0.26
N ALA A 37 5.55 -15.84 0.51
CA ALA A 37 6.39 -16.60 1.42
C ALA A 37 5.84 -16.62 2.85
N LEU A 38 5.27 -15.51 3.32
CA LEU A 38 4.64 -15.43 4.63
C LEU A 38 3.36 -16.28 4.71
N ILE A 39 2.53 -16.29 3.65
CA ILE A 39 1.33 -17.12 3.58
C ILE A 39 1.72 -18.60 3.70
N GLU A 40 2.68 -19.05 2.91
CA GLU A 40 3.18 -20.43 2.88
C GLU A 40 3.83 -20.83 4.22
N ALA A 41 4.71 -19.98 4.77
CA ALA A 41 5.40 -20.27 6.03
C ALA A 41 4.46 -20.39 7.23
N LEU A 42 3.28 -19.76 7.16
CA LEU A 42 2.26 -19.80 8.20
C LEU A 42 1.12 -20.78 7.87
N GLU A 43 1.21 -21.51 6.75
CA GLU A 43 0.21 -22.45 6.26
C GLU A 43 -1.20 -21.84 6.22
N LEU A 44 -1.29 -20.64 5.63
CA LEU A 44 -2.53 -19.86 5.58
C LEU A 44 -3.33 -20.11 4.30
N GLU A 45 -2.73 -20.73 3.29
CA GLU A 45 -3.36 -20.96 2.00
C GLU A 45 -4.49 -22.01 2.04
N PRO A 46 -5.55 -21.82 1.24
CA PRO A 46 -5.89 -20.59 0.54
C PRO A 46 -6.55 -19.58 1.50
N CYS A 47 -6.13 -18.31 1.45
CA CYS A 47 -6.59 -17.24 2.35
C CYS A 47 -7.33 -16.10 1.62
N PHE A 48 -8.02 -15.24 2.36
CA PHE A 48 -8.43 -13.94 1.83
C PHE A 48 -7.34 -12.92 2.10
N PHE A 49 -6.92 -12.17 1.09
CA PHE A 49 -5.91 -11.12 1.23
C PHE A 49 -6.55 -9.75 1.11
N ALA A 50 -6.39 -8.89 2.13
CA ALA A 50 -6.90 -7.53 2.12
C ALA A 50 -5.72 -6.54 2.01
N GLY A 51 -5.76 -5.66 1.01
CA GLY A 51 -4.70 -4.73 0.70
C GLY A 51 -5.22 -3.31 0.48
N ASN A 52 -4.69 -2.35 1.24
CA ASN A 52 -4.94 -0.92 1.06
C ASN A 52 -3.76 -0.25 0.37
N SER A 53 -4.01 0.56 -0.66
CA SER A 53 -2.98 1.31 -1.39
C SER A 53 -1.84 0.37 -1.85
N MET A 54 -0.63 0.51 -1.31
CA MET A 54 0.50 -0.40 -1.56
C MET A 54 0.14 -1.88 -1.41
N GLY A 55 -0.66 -2.21 -0.38
CA GLY A 55 -1.14 -3.57 -0.16
C GLY A 55 -2.05 -4.08 -1.27
N GLY A 56 -2.76 -3.19 -1.98
CA GLY A 56 -3.58 -3.53 -3.13
C GLY A 56 -2.73 -3.92 -4.34
N PHE A 57 -1.62 -3.20 -4.60
CA PHE A 57 -0.66 -3.56 -5.66
C PHE A 57 -0.06 -4.95 -5.44
N ILE A 58 0.25 -5.26 -4.17
CA ILE A 58 0.74 -6.57 -3.72
C ILE A 58 -0.33 -7.64 -3.94
N ALA A 59 -1.57 -7.39 -3.51
CA ALA A 59 -2.69 -8.31 -3.67
C ALA A 59 -2.97 -8.67 -5.13
N LEU A 60 -2.88 -7.70 -6.04
CA LEU A 60 -3.06 -7.93 -7.48
C LEU A 60 -1.98 -8.82 -8.08
N ARG A 61 -0.72 -8.65 -7.65
CA ARG A 61 0.40 -9.50 -8.08
C ARG A 61 0.24 -10.92 -7.56
N LEU A 62 -0.17 -11.09 -6.31
CA LEU A 62 -0.54 -12.40 -5.77
C LEU A 62 -1.68 -13.03 -6.56
N ALA A 63 -2.74 -12.27 -6.87
CA ALA A 63 -3.87 -12.78 -7.64
C ALA A 63 -3.46 -13.24 -9.05
N ALA A 64 -2.59 -12.48 -9.72
CA ALA A 64 -2.11 -12.78 -11.06
C ALA A 64 -1.17 -13.99 -11.10
N ARG A 65 -0.22 -14.08 -10.15
CA ARG A 65 0.93 -14.99 -10.24
C ARG A 65 0.87 -16.16 -9.26
N ARG A 66 0.17 -16.01 -8.13
CA ARG A 66 0.05 -16.97 -7.01
C ARG A 66 -1.40 -17.20 -6.61
N SER A 67 -2.27 -17.38 -7.60
CA SER A 67 -3.71 -17.60 -7.39
C SER A 67 -4.01 -18.83 -6.53
N ASP A 68 -3.08 -19.79 -6.44
CA ASP A 68 -3.13 -20.96 -5.56
C ASP A 68 -3.21 -20.60 -4.07
N LEU A 69 -2.65 -19.45 -3.67
CA LEU A 69 -2.61 -18.99 -2.29
C LEU A 69 -3.92 -18.30 -1.83
N LEU A 70 -4.84 -18.02 -2.76
CA LEU A 70 -5.91 -17.04 -2.55
C LEU A 70 -7.31 -17.61 -2.77
N LYS A 71 -8.20 -17.37 -1.80
CA LYS A 71 -9.66 -17.52 -1.93
C LYS A 71 -10.30 -16.27 -2.56
N GLY A 72 -9.65 -15.12 -2.45
CA GLY A 72 -10.15 -13.83 -2.91
C GLY A 72 -9.33 -12.67 -2.36
N CYS A 73 -9.42 -11.52 -3.00
CA CYS A 73 -8.75 -10.29 -2.58
C CYS A 73 -9.75 -9.16 -2.29
N ILE A 74 -9.43 -8.32 -1.32
CA ILE A 74 -10.11 -7.06 -1.03
C ILE A 74 -9.10 -5.95 -1.29
N LEU A 75 -9.41 -5.07 -2.24
CA LEU A 75 -8.56 -3.97 -2.67
C LEU A 75 -9.19 -2.66 -2.22
N LEU A 76 -8.46 -1.87 -1.44
CA LEU A 76 -8.93 -0.58 -0.94
C LEU A 76 -8.01 0.54 -1.46
N GLY A 77 -8.57 1.51 -2.19
CA GLY A 77 -7.82 2.70 -2.63
C GLY A 77 -6.54 2.39 -3.42
N SER A 78 -6.63 1.47 -4.38
CA SER A 78 -5.51 0.98 -5.19
C SER A 78 -5.95 0.81 -6.64
N SER A 79 -4.98 0.74 -7.55
CA SER A 79 -5.19 0.48 -8.98
C SER A 79 -4.31 -0.67 -9.48
N ALA A 80 -4.58 -1.18 -10.68
CA ALA A 80 -3.73 -2.14 -11.39
C ALA A 80 -2.75 -1.46 -12.37
N GLU A 81 -2.83 -0.13 -12.51
CA GLU A 81 -2.02 0.66 -13.42
C GLU A 81 -0.67 1.07 -12.82
N LEU A 82 0.29 1.37 -13.70
CA LEU A 82 1.52 2.08 -13.36
C LEU A 82 1.22 3.50 -12.89
N GLU A 83 2.21 4.18 -12.32
CA GLU A 83 2.07 5.60 -12.00
C GLU A 83 2.33 6.47 -13.23
N TYR A 84 1.34 7.27 -13.64
CA TYR A 84 1.47 8.15 -14.80
C TYR A 84 1.98 9.56 -14.42
N LYS A 85 2.04 9.89 -13.12
CA LYS A 85 2.48 11.21 -12.62
C LYS A 85 3.89 11.19 -12.02
N LEU A 86 4.80 10.37 -12.54
CA LEU A 86 6.18 10.23 -12.04
C LEU A 86 6.88 11.58 -11.85
N GLU A 87 6.83 12.45 -12.87
CA GLU A 87 7.47 13.78 -12.81
C GLU A 87 6.89 14.67 -11.70
N GLN A 88 5.59 14.53 -11.40
CA GLN A 88 4.92 15.32 -10.35
C GLN A 88 5.31 14.84 -8.95
N PHE A 89 5.53 13.53 -8.78
CA PHE A 89 5.92 12.94 -7.49
C PHE A 89 7.43 12.97 -7.25
N SER A 90 8.25 13.09 -8.29
CA SER A 90 9.72 13.08 -8.18
C SER A 90 10.28 14.11 -7.19
N PRO A 91 9.83 15.39 -7.17
CA PRO A 91 10.30 16.36 -6.18
C PRO A 91 9.94 15.98 -4.75
N LEU A 92 8.75 15.41 -4.53
CA LEU A 92 8.32 14.95 -3.22
C LEU A 92 9.22 13.81 -2.72
N ILE A 93 9.48 12.79 -3.56
CA ILE A 93 10.35 11.66 -3.19
C ILE A 93 11.77 12.14 -2.85
N ALA A 94 12.35 13.00 -3.70
CA ALA A 94 13.67 13.57 -3.46
C ALA A 94 13.71 14.41 -2.16
N GLY A 95 12.65 15.20 -1.92
CA GLY A 95 12.47 15.97 -0.71
C GLY A 95 12.40 15.11 0.55
N LEU A 96 11.58 14.05 0.53
CA LEU A 96 11.47 13.09 1.63
C LEU A 96 12.82 12.43 1.93
N ALA A 97 13.57 12.03 0.90
CA ALA A 97 14.87 11.40 1.05
C ALA A 97 15.92 12.34 1.68
N ALA A 98 15.85 13.63 1.36
CA ALA A 98 16.83 14.62 1.82
C ALA A 98 16.47 15.24 3.18
N GLN A 99 15.19 15.47 3.46
CA GLN A 99 14.73 16.34 4.55
C GLN A 99 13.71 15.66 5.48
N GLY A 100 13.28 14.43 5.18
CA GLY A 100 12.23 13.75 5.93
C GLY A 100 10.85 14.33 5.64
N THR A 101 9.89 14.06 6.52
CA THR A 101 8.47 14.38 6.28
C THR A 101 8.07 15.80 6.68
N GLU A 102 8.81 16.46 7.58
CA GLU A 102 8.42 17.74 8.18
C GLU A 102 8.09 18.83 7.16
N PRO A 103 8.91 19.10 6.11
CA PRO A 103 8.59 20.14 5.13
C PRO A 103 7.38 19.81 4.24
N PHE A 104 6.97 18.54 4.19
CA PHE A 104 5.96 18.02 3.27
C PHE A 104 4.69 17.55 3.99
N ILE A 105 4.58 17.82 5.30
CA ILE A 105 3.55 17.20 6.14
C ILE A 105 2.12 17.50 5.68
N ASP A 106 1.86 18.72 5.20
CA ASP A 106 0.54 19.09 4.69
C ASP A 106 0.21 18.36 3.38
N THR A 107 1.20 18.22 2.50
CA THR A 107 1.08 17.43 1.26
C THR A 107 0.83 15.95 1.57
N LEU A 108 1.55 15.37 2.55
CA LEU A 108 1.36 13.99 2.96
C LEU A 108 -0.04 13.76 3.56
N MET A 109 -0.52 14.68 4.39
CA MET A 109 -1.88 14.63 4.94
C MET A 109 -2.92 14.69 3.81
N TYR A 110 -2.71 15.52 2.80
CA TYR A 110 -3.60 15.63 1.63
C TYR A 110 -3.59 14.38 0.74
N ILE A 111 -2.44 13.73 0.59
CA ILE A 111 -2.34 12.47 -0.16
C ILE A 111 -3.07 11.33 0.58
N MET A 112 -3.03 11.33 1.91
CA MET A 112 -3.56 10.24 2.73
C MET A 112 -5.06 10.37 3.04
N PHE A 113 -5.59 11.59 3.05
CA PHE A 113 -6.96 11.85 3.48
C PHE A 113 -7.69 12.78 2.52
N GLY A 114 -8.95 12.47 2.24
CA GLY A 114 -9.81 13.31 1.40
C GLY A 114 -10.27 14.59 2.08
N ASP A 115 -10.73 15.55 1.27
CA ASP A 115 -11.13 16.90 1.69
C ASP A 115 -12.14 16.90 2.83
N ASP A 116 -13.16 16.04 2.78
CA ASP A 116 -14.20 15.94 3.82
C ASP A 116 -13.61 15.59 5.19
N TYR A 117 -12.66 14.65 5.23
CA TYR A 117 -11.98 14.25 6.47
C TYR A 117 -11.07 15.36 6.99
N LEU A 118 -10.39 16.07 6.08
CA LEU A 118 -9.51 17.18 6.43
C LEU A 118 -10.29 18.40 6.95
N ALA A 119 -11.49 18.65 6.43
CA ALA A 119 -12.36 19.76 6.80
C ALA A 119 -13.21 19.50 8.06
N ASP A 120 -13.47 18.25 8.42
CA ASP A 120 -14.36 17.89 9.55
C ASP A 120 -13.75 18.26 10.92
N SER A 121 -14.22 19.33 11.55
CA SER A 121 -13.71 19.79 12.84
C SER A 121 -13.83 18.76 13.97
N SER A 122 -14.78 17.82 13.89
CA SER A 122 -14.96 16.74 14.87
C SER A 122 -13.81 15.72 14.86
N ARG A 123 -13.03 15.68 13.78
CA ARG A 123 -11.88 14.76 13.56
C ARG A 123 -10.52 15.36 13.91
N SER A 124 -10.50 16.49 14.60
CA SER A 124 -9.27 17.24 14.90
C SER A 124 -8.23 16.39 15.66
N ASN A 125 -8.67 15.58 16.62
CA ASN A 125 -7.78 14.70 17.37
C ASN A 125 -7.16 13.61 16.48
N GLU A 126 -7.92 12.99 15.59
CA GLU A 126 -7.40 11.99 14.66
C GLU A 126 -6.43 12.60 13.64
N ARG A 127 -6.72 13.80 13.13
CA ARG A 127 -5.78 14.51 12.25
C ARG A 127 -4.48 14.85 12.94
N GLU A 128 -4.54 15.35 14.16
CA GLU A 128 -3.36 15.67 14.95
C GLU A 128 -2.54 14.42 15.27
N TYR A 129 -3.21 13.30 15.57
CA TYR A 129 -2.55 12.01 15.73
C TYR A 129 -1.78 11.60 14.48
N TRP A 130 -2.41 11.61 13.30
CA TRP A 130 -1.77 11.19 12.06
C TRP A 130 -0.66 12.14 11.62
N ARG A 131 -0.86 13.45 11.79
CA ARG A 131 0.18 14.45 11.55
C ARG A 131 1.42 14.16 12.40
N ASN A 132 1.24 13.98 13.71
CA ASN A 132 2.34 13.68 14.63
C ASN A 132 2.98 12.31 14.37
N TYR A 133 2.22 11.34 13.88
CA TYR A 133 2.76 10.05 13.47
C TYR A 133 3.66 10.21 12.24
N MET A 134 3.17 10.89 11.19
CA MET A 134 3.93 11.10 9.95
C MET A 134 5.18 11.95 10.16
N LEU A 135 5.13 12.95 11.05
CA LEU A 135 6.29 13.76 11.44
C LEU A 135 7.43 12.96 12.09
N LYS A 136 7.13 11.78 12.66
CA LYS A 136 8.14 10.90 13.27
C LYS A 136 8.78 9.94 12.27
N LEU A 137 8.28 9.86 11.04
CA LEU A 137 8.87 9.03 10.01
C LEU A 137 10.18 9.66 9.53
N GLY A 138 11.24 8.85 9.44
CA GLY A 138 12.53 9.30 8.96
C GLY A 138 12.56 9.46 7.44
N THR A 139 13.73 9.85 6.92
CA THR A 139 13.99 9.97 5.47
C THR A 139 13.83 8.65 4.73
N ASP A 140 13.91 7.53 5.44
CA ASP A 140 13.73 6.17 4.94
C ASP A 140 12.34 5.93 4.33
N ILE A 141 11.33 6.70 4.71
CA ILE A 141 9.99 6.62 4.10
C ILE A 141 10.01 6.89 2.59
N ALA A 142 11.00 7.65 2.12
CA ALA A 142 11.19 7.93 0.70
C ALA A 142 11.42 6.66 -0.13
N ARG A 143 11.96 5.58 0.48
CA ARG A 143 12.21 4.31 -0.20
C ARG A 143 10.90 3.60 -0.53
N SER A 144 10.00 3.50 0.44
CA SER A 144 8.64 2.97 0.24
C SER A 144 7.84 3.84 -0.75
N ALA A 145 7.91 5.17 -0.62
CA ALA A 145 7.28 6.08 -1.56
C ALA A 145 7.82 5.89 -2.98
N HIS A 146 9.13 5.73 -3.13
CA HIS A 146 9.78 5.45 -4.41
C HIS A 146 9.27 4.15 -5.03
N GLY A 147 9.21 3.04 -4.27
CA GLY A 147 8.71 1.75 -4.76
C GLY A 147 7.25 1.80 -5.24
N VAL A 148 6.40 2.55 -4.53
CA VAL A 148 4.99 2.76 -4.92
C VAL A 148 4.87 3.59 -6.20
N ILE A 149 5.64 4.68 -6.31
CA ILE A 149 5.56 5.59 -7.44
C ILE A 149 6.19 4.96 -8.69
N HIS A 150 7.27 4.19 -8.58
CA HIS A 150 7.93 3.55 -9.72
C HIS A 150 7.40 2.14 -10.03
N ARG A 151 6.20 1.81 -9.55
CA ARG A 151 5.60 0.49 -9.77
C ARG A 151 5.31 0.24 -11.25
N ASP A 152 5.51 -1.00 -11.67
CA ASP A 152 4.96 -1.48 -12.93
C ASP A 152 3.46 -1.77 -12.81
N GLY A 153 2.74 -1.56 -13.92
CA GLY A 153 1.34 -1.94 -14.04
C GLY A 153 1.20 -3.45 -14.22
N ILE A 154 0.12 -4.02 -13.69
CA ILE A 154 -0.12 -5.48 -13.64
C ILE A 154 -1.34 -5.91 -14.48
N LEU A 155 -1.99 -4.97 -15.19
CA LEU A 155 -3.21 -5.21 -15.96
C LEU A 155 -3.11 -6.39 -16.94
N LYS A 156 -1.99 -6.50 -17.69
CA LYS A 156 -1.80 -7.58 -18.68
C LYS A 156 -1.78 -8.97 -18.03
N GLU A 157 -1.18 -9.08 -16.85
CA GLU A 157 -1.10 -10.36 -16.14
C GLU A 157 -2.45 -10.75 -15.51
N LEU A 158 -3.32 -9.77 -15.28
CA LEU A 158 -4.66 -9.98 -14.75
C LEU A 158 -5.70 -10.40 -15.80
N GLU A 159 -5.38 -10.40 -17.10
CA GLU A 159 -6.34 -10.73 -18.18
C GLU A 159 -7.04 -12.07 -17.96
N ASN A 160 -6.36 -13.04 -17.35
CA ASN A 160 -6.89 -14.37 -17.08
C ASN A 160 -7.09 -14.67 -15.59
N ASN A 161 -7.07 -13.64 -14.73
CA ASN A 161 -7.21 -13.80 -13.28
C ASN A 161 -8.48 -14.60 -12.92
N LYS A 162 -8.31 -15.58 -12.02
CA LYS A 162 -9.40 -16.43 -11.51
C LYS A 162 -9.76 -16.14 -10.06
N VAL A 163 -8.96 -15.32 -9.37
CA VAL A 163 -9.20 -14.95 -7.98
C VAL A 163 -10.30 -13.87 -7.92
N PRO A 164 -11.37 -14.07 -7.14
CA PRO A 164 -12.39 -13.03 -6.93
C PRO A 164 -11.78 -11.76 -6.33
N LEU A 165 -12.07 -10.60 -6.92
CA LEU A 165 -11.60 -9.29 -6.45
C LEU A 165 -12.79 -8.45 -5.99
N LEU A 166 -12.76 -7.99 -4.73
CA LEU A 166 -13.63 -6.93 -4.23
C LEU A 166 -12.85 -5.61 -4.25
N VAL A 167 -13.29 -4.66 -5.08
CA VAL A 167 -12.63 -3.35 -5.22
C VAL A 167 -13.45 -2.28 -4.51
N LEU A 168 -12.81 -1.56 -3.59
CA LEU A 168 -13.40 -0.48 -2.80
C LEU A 168 -12.62 0.81 -3.05
N ALA A 169 -13.31 1.83 -3.54
CA ALA A 169 -12.76 3.16 -3.80
C ALA A 169 -13.65 4.24 -3.16
N GLY A 170 -13.06 5.40 -2.85
CA GLY A 170 -13.79 6.55 -2.30
C GLY A 170 -14.72 7.18 -3.34
N GLY A 171 -15.89 7.66 -2.89
CA GLY A 171 -16.95 8.18 -3.76
C GLY A 171 -16.69 9.53 -4.46
N ALA A 172 -15.49 10.10 -4.36
CA ALA A 172 -15.12 11.33 -5.05
C ALA A 172 -13.62 11.33 -5.38
N GLY A 173 -13.27 11.26 -6.67
CA GLY A 173 -12.02 11.76 -7.23
C GLY A 173 -10.69 11.16 -6.74
N SER A 174 -10.44 9.87 -6.95
CA SER A 174 -9.09 9.35 -7.27
C SER A 174 -9.18 7.89 -7.71
N CYS A 175 -8.37 7.56 -8.72
CA CYS A 175 -8.38 6.39 -9.61
C CYS A 175 -8.88 5.05 -9.03
N VAL A 176 -9.77 4.40 -9.79
CA VAL A 176 -9.84 2.93 -9.90
C VAL A 176 -8.80 2.51 -10.93
#